data_AF-A0A1X0IRG7-F1
#
_entry.id   AF-A0A1X0IRG7-F1
#
_cell.length_a   1.000
_cell.length_b   1.000
_cell.length_c   1.000
_cell.angle_alpha   90.00
_cell.angle_beta   90.00
_cell.angle_gamma   90.00
#
_symmetry.space_group_name_H-M   'P 1'
#
loop_
_entity.id
_entity.type
_entity.pdbx_description
1 polymer ?
#
loop_
_entity_poly.entity_id
_entity_poly.type
_entity_poly.pdbx_seq_one_letter_code
_entity_poly.pdbx_strand_id
1 'polypeptide(L)'
;MSPREYDESDVKIRSGRGSRPRTKTRPEHADAETGMVVTVDRGRWGCVLGGDPHRHVTAMRARELGRTPIVVGDQVDVVGDLSGRPDTLARIVRRGDRRTVLRRTADDTDPTERVVVANADQLLMVVALADPPPRTGLVDRALIAAYAGGLRPILCLTKTDLMPAESFAEQFTDLDLTVLTAGRGDSIDEVQDLLAGQVTVLLGHSGVGKSTLVNRLVPQAFRATGEVSGVGKGKHTSTQSVALPLPGGGWVVDTPGIRSFGLAHIQPDDVLKAFSDLAEAIEDCPRGCGHLGPPADPECALDALTGAPARRVAAARRLLAALSDGAAY
;
A
#
# COMPACT_ATOMS: atom_id res chain seq x y z
N MET A 1 14.87 47.50 53.84
CA MET A 1 15.67 47.20 52.64
C MET A 1 15.02 47.91 51.47
N SER A 2 15.77 48.79 50.79
CA SER A 2 15.26 49.54 49.63
C SER A 2 14.92 48.58 48.47
N PRO A 3 13.84 48.81 47.70
CA PRO A 3 13.66 48.11 46.43
C PRO A 3 14.84 48.46 45.52
N ARG A 4 15.50 47.46 44.93
CA ARG A 4 16.52 47.70 43.90
C ARG A 4 15.83 48.28 42.67
N GLU A 5 16.22 49.48 42.27
CA GLU A 5 15.91 50.03 40.95
C GLU A 5 16.83 49.36 39.93
N TYR A 6 16.22 48.76 38.91
CA TYR A 6 16.95 48.16 37.80
C TYR A 6 17.56 49.25 36.93
N ASP A 7 18.84 49.11 36.57
CA ASP A 7 19.51 50.02 35.64
C ASP A 7 19.91 49.32 34.32
N GLU A 8 20.47 50.08 33.37
CA GLU A 8 20.85 49.57 32.04
C GLU A 8 21.91 48.46 32.08
N SER A 9 22.63 48.30 33.19
CA SER A 9 23.60 47.22 33.40
C SER A 9 22.97 45.88 33.81
N ASP A 10 21.70 45.88 34.23
CA ASP A 10 20.91 44.66 34.51
C ASP A 10 20.35 43.99 33.24
N VAL A 11 20.58 44.58 32.07
CA VAL A 11 20.14 44.02 30.78
C VAL A 11 20.94 42.75 30.48
N LYS A 12 20.27 41.59 30.58
CA LYS A 12 20.80 40.32 30.08
C LYS A 12 21.03 40.40 28.57
N ILE A 13 22.28 40.64 28.17
CA ILE A 13 22.73 40.51 26.79
C ILE A 13 22.49 39.06 26.38
N ARG A 14 21.47 38.82 25.53
CA ARG A 14 21.30 37.52 24.88
C ARG A 14 22.59 37.21 24.14
N SER A 15 23.13 36.00 24.32
CA SER A 15 24.19 35.50 23.46
C SER A 15 23.78 35.73 22.00
N GLY A 16 24.61 36.45 21.25
CA GLY A 16 24.35 36.73 19.84
C GLY A 16 24.06 35.44 19.11
N ARG A 17 23.18 35.49 18.08
CA ARG A 17 22.90 34.32 17.23
C ARG A 17 24.22 33.75 16.71
N GLY A 18 24.70 32.70 17.35
CA GLY A 18 25.79 31.88 16.83
C GLY A 18 25.31 31.21 15.56
N SER A 19 25.40 31.89 14.42
CA SER A 19 25.29 31.23 13.14
C SER A 19 26.59 30.47 12.96
N ARG A 20 26.63 29.20 13.42
CA ARG A 20 27.56 28.24 12.83
C ARG A 20 27.48 28.42 11.31
N PRO A 21 28.60 28.64 10.59
CA PRO A 21 28.57 28.79 9.15
C PRO A 21 27.76 27.64 8.55
N ARG A 22 26.72 27.95 7.77
CA ARG A 22 26.07 26.93 6.94
C ARG A 22 27.12 26.51 5.93
N THR A 23 27.76 25.38 6.17
CA THR A 23 28.56 24.71 5.16
C THR A 23 27.65 24.51 3.95
N LYS A 24 28.00 25.15 2.82
CA LYS A 24 27.32 24.93 1.54
C LYS A 24 27.60 23.53 0.98
N THR A 25 28.63 22.88 1.52
CA THR A 25 28.97 21.48 1.28
C THR A 25 27.93 20.60 1.95
N ARG A 26 27.13 19.93 1.13
CA ARG A 26 26.17 18.92 1.61
C ARG A 26 26.97 17.78 2.26
N PRO A 27 26.63 17.33 3.47
CA PRO A 27 27.19 16.09 3.97
C PRO A 27 26.79 14.98 3.00
N GLU A 28 27.75 14.16 2.57
CA GLU A 28 27.49 13.02 1.68
C GLU A 28 26.71 11.91 2.39
N HIS A 29 26.55 12.00 3.72
CA HIS A 29 25.86 11.04 4.57
C HIS A 29 26.38 9.60 4.34
N ALA A 30 27.71 9.46 4.23
CA ALA A 30 28.38 8.18 4.02
C ALA A 30 28.17 7.18 5.17
N ASP A 31 27.75 7.68 6.34
CA ASP A 31 27.40 6.92 7.54
C ASP A 31 25.90 6.58 7.61
N ALA A 32 25.11 6.90 6.58
CA ALA A 32 23.69 6.61 6.58
C ALA A 32 23.43 5.12 6.49
N GLU A 33 22.52 4.65 7.34
CA GLU A 33 22.07 3.27 7.31
C GLU A 33 20.74 3.16 6.57
N THR A 34 20.60 2.13 5.74
CA THR A 34 19.37 1.87 5.01
C THR A 34 18.32 1.22 5.92
N GLY A 35 17.09 1.68 5.81
CA GLY A 35 15.95 1.11 6.48
C GLY A 35 14.68 1.17 5.64
N MET A 36 13.64 0.51 6.12
CA MET A 36 12.30 0.55 5.54
C MET A 36 11.37 1.32 6.46
N VAL A 37 10.55 2.21 5.88
CA VAL A 37 9.50 2.92 6.61
C VAL A 37 8.37 1.94 6.96
N VAL A 38 8.06 1.80 8.24
CA VAL A 38 7.01 0.90 8.74
C VAL A 38 5.78 1.62 9.27
N THR A 39 5.93 2.87 9.72
CA THR A 39 4.82 3.71 10.21
C THR A 39 5.00 5.16 9.82
N VAL A 40 3.88 5.88 9.65
CA VAL A 40 3.88 7.32 9.37
C VAL A 40 2.90 8.00 10.30
N ASP A 41 3.40 8.81 11.24
CA ASP A 41 2.58 9.56 12.18
C ASP A 41 2.99 11.03 12.27
N ARG A 42 2.16 11.93 11.71
CA ARG A 42 2.22 13.39 11.89
C ARG A 42 3.64 13.99 11.81
N GLY A 43 4.43 13.60 10.81
CA GLY A 43 5.78 14.11 10.61
C GLY A 43 6.88 13.34 11.34
N ARG A 44 6.53 12.19 11.92
CA ARG A 44 7.45 11.15 12.39
C ARG A 44 7.25 9.88 11.55
N TRP A 45 8.35 9.21 11.27
CA TRP A 45 8.39 7.95 10.53
C TRP A 45 9.05 6.91 11.41
N GLY A 46 8.35 5.81 11.69
CA GLY A 46 9.00 4.62 12.23
C GLY A 46 9.71 3.91 11.10
N CYS A 47 10.99 3.59 11.29
CA CYS A 47 11.81 2.88 10.33
C CYS A 47 12.44 1.66 10.98
N VAL A 48 12.64 0.59 10.22
CA VAL A 48 13.39 -0.59 10.63
C VAL A 48 14.68 -0.68 9.82
N LEU A 49 15.80 -0.75 10.51
CA LEU A 49 17.13 -0.71 9.89
C LEU A 49 17.56 -2.10 9.42
N GLY A 50 18.15 -2.19 8.22
CA GLY A 50 18.63 -3.45 7.66
C GLY A 50 17.55 -4.52 7.45
N GLY A 51 16.27 -4.15 7.47
CA GLY A 51 15.15 -5.09 7.40
C GLY A 51 14.88 -5.88 8.69
N ASP A 52 15.59 -5.58 9.78
CA ASP A 52 15.43 -6.24 11.07
C ASP A 52 14.29 -5.59 11.88
N PRO A 53 13.18 -6.32 12.17
CA PRO A 53 12.07 -5.79 12.96
C PRO A 53 12.46 -5.32 14.37
N HIS A 54 13.57 -5.80 14.93
CA HIS A 54 14.05 -5.41 16.26
C HIS A 54 14.84 -4.10 16.25
N ARG A 55 15.30 -3.64 15.09
CA ARG A 55 16.08 -2.40 14.94
C ARG A 55 15.19 -1.24 14.52
N HIS A 56 14.20 -0.95 15.36
CA HIS A 56 13.24 0.12 15.13
C HIS A 56 13.78 1.48 15.58
N VAL A 57 13.65 2.50 14.73
CA VAL A 57 14.03 3.88 15.01
C VAL A 57 12.90 4.84 14.65
N THR A 58 12.75 5.91 15.42
CA THR A 58 11.87 7.02 15.04
C THR A 58 12.69 8.08 14.32
N ALA A 59 12.27 8.46 13.13
CA ALA A 59 12.96 9.44 12.31
C ALA A 59 12.05 10.63 11.94
N MET A 60 12.67 11.78 11.72
CA MET A 60 12.03 12.91 11.04
C MET A 60 12.61 13.07 9.63
N ARG A 61 11.83 13.66 8.74
CA ARG A 61 12.32 14.04 7.42
C ARG A 61 13.37 15.14 7.53
N ALA A 62 14.51 14.96 6.89
CA ALA A 62 15.49 16.03 6.75
C ALA A 62 14.94 17.17 5.87
N ARG A 63 15.42 18.39 6.09
CA ARG A 63 14.91 19.58 5.40
C ARG A 63 15.19 19.52 3.90
N GLU A 64 16.28 18.87 3.51
CA GLU A 64 16.73 18.71 2.13
C GLU A 64 15.75 17.91 1.26
N LEU A 65 15.01 16.96 1.86
CA LEU A 65 13.97 16.20 1.15
C LEU A 65 12.71 17.03 0.84
N GLY A 66 12.62 18.26 1.36
CA GLY A 66 11.52 19.18 1.09
C GLY A 66 10.16 18.56 1.39
N ARG A 67 9.31 18.52 0.36
CA ARG A 67 7.94 17.97 0.41
C ARG A 67 7.83 16.57 -0.21
N THR A 68 8.96 15.87 -0.41
CA THR A 68 8.95 14.51 -0.95
C THR A 68 8.08 13.61 -0.05
N PRO A 69 7.02 12.97 -0.60
CA PRO A 69 6.16 12.10 0.19
C PRO A 69 6.92 10.83 0.55
N ILE A 70 6.91 10.49 1.85
CA ILE A 70 7.48 9.27 2.39
C ILE A 70 6.33 8.46 3.00
N VAL A 71 6.16 7.24 2.53
CA VAL A 71 5.05 6.34 2.87
C VAL A 71 5.56 5.01 3.39
N VAL A 72 4.68 4.18 3.94
CA VAL A 72 5.04 2.84 4.38
C VAL A 72 5.59 2.02 3.20
N GLY A 73 6.68 1.30 3.46
CA GLY A 73 7.42 0.50 2.47
C GLY A 73 8.48 1.28 1.68
N ASP A 74 8.57 2.61 1.81
CA ASP A 74 9.70 3.34 1.22
C ASP A 74 11.03 2.84 1.83
N GLN A 75 12.01 2.59 0.97
CA GLN A 75 13.41 2.42 1.38
C GLN A 75 14.02 3.81 1.59
N VAL A 76 14.67 3.99 2.74
CA VAL A 76 15.19 5.28 3.19
C VAL A 76 16.56 5.12 3.80
N ASP A 77 17.35 6.17 3.74
CA ASP A 77 18.64 6.22 4.44
C ASP A 77 18.53 7.18 5.60
N VAL A 78 19.00 6.69 6.74
CA VAL A 78 18.74 7.28 8.04
C VAL A 78 20.07 7.57 8.73
N VAL A 79 20.20 8.76 9.30
CA VAL A 79 21.36 9.20 10.07
C VAL A 79 20.96 9.69 11.46
N GLY A 80 21.93 9.87 12.34
CA GLY A 80 21.72 10.40 13.69
C GLY A 80 21.75 9.32 14.76
N ASP A 81 20.89 9.42 15.77
CA ASP A 81 20.80 8.39 16.80
C ASP A 81 19.97 7.20 16.29
N LEU A 82 20.67 6.14 15.92
CA LEU A 82 20.10 4.89 15.42
C LEU A 82 19.93 3.83 16.52
N SER A 83 20.09 4.19 17.81
CA SER A 83 20.02 3.22 18.91
C SER A 83 18.61 2.72 19.22
N GLY A 84 17.57 3.41 18.73
CA GLY A 84 16.16 3.02 18.94
C GLY A 84 15.66 3.18 20.38
N ARG A 85 16.46 3.78 21.27
CA ARG A 85 16.08 4.02 22.67
C ARG A 85 14.96 5.06 22.77
N PRO A 86 14.19 5.08 23.87
CA PRO A 86 13.24 6.16 24.15
C PRO A 86 13.92 7.53 24.01
N ASP A 87 13.17 8.50 23.47
CA ASP A 87 13.62 9.89 23.23
C ASP A 87 14.77 10.06 22.24
N THR A 88 15.15 9.01 21.51
CA THR A 88 16.09 9.12 20.38
C THR A 88 15.37 9.55 19.11
N LEU A 89 16.09 10.27 18.25
CA LEU A 89 15.52 10.81 17.02
C LEU A 89 16.53 10.80 15.89
N ALA A 90 16.24 9.98 14.88
CA ALA A 90 17.00 9.89 13.67
C ALA A 90 16.46 10.85 12.59
N ARG A 91 17.14 10.92 11.44
CA ARG A 91 16.72 11.72 10.29
C ARG A 91 16.79 10.93 9.00
N ILE A 92 15.69 10.92 8.25
CA ILE A 92 15.67 10.41 6.88
C ILE A 92 16.28 11.47 5.98
N VAL A 93 17.40 11.15 5.34
CA VAL A 93 18.16 12.07 4.46
C VAL A 93 17.94 11.77 2.98
N ARG A 94 17.58 10.53 2.65
CA ARG A 94 17.31 10.08 1.29
C ARG A 94 16.15 9.09 1.29
N ARG A 95 15.34 9.14 0.23
CA ARG A 95 14.31 8.16 -0.10
C ARG A 95 14.74 7.50 -1.40
N GLY A 96 14.91 6.18 -1.40
CA GLY A 96 15.24 5.40 -2.58
C GLY A 96 14.14 5.42 -3.63
N ASP A 97 14.43 4.93 -4.83
CA ASP A 97 13.44 4.79 -5.88
C ASP A 97 12.40 3.72 -5.52
N ARG A 98 11.18 3.89 -6.03
CA ARG A 98 10.08 2.94 -5.79
C ARG A 98 10.03 1.94 -6.92
N ARG A 99 10.06 0.66 -6.58
CA ARG A 99 9.83 -0.45 -7.53
C ARG A 99 8.34 -0.56 -7.87
N THR A 100 7.50 -0.43 -6.87
CA THR A 100 6.03 -0.54 -6.97
C THR A 100 5.36 0.58 -6.16
N VAL A 101 4.15 0.96 -6.57
CA VAL A 101 3.33 1.96 -5.87
C VAL A 101 1.88 1.53 -5.82
N LEU A 102 1.28 1.64 -4.64
CA LEU A 102 -0.18 1.57 -4.50
C LEU A 102 -0.72 2.98 -4.27
N ARG A 103 -1.67 3.38 -5.10
CA ARG A 103 -2.30 4.71 -5.05
C ARG A 103 -3.75 4.62 -4.60
N ARG A 104 -4.14 5.60 -3.79
CA ARG A 104 -5.50 5.78 -3.30
C ARG A 104 -6.01 7.15 -3.70
N THR A 105 -7.27 7.23 -4.09
CA THR A 105 -7.98 8.50 -4.24
C THR A 105 -8.43 8.99 -2.85
N ALA A 106 -8.38 10.30 -2.60
CA ALA A 106 -8.70 10.83 -1.28
C ALA A 106 -10.20 10.71 -0.96
N ASP A 107 -11.06 10.96 -1.94
CA ASP A 107 -12.52 10.80 -1.94
C ASP A 107 -13.02 10.72 -3.40
N ASP A 108 -14.27 10.31 -3.62
CA ASP A 108 -14.87 10.25 -4.97
C ASP A 108 -14.95 11.64 -5.66
N THR A 109 -14.72 12.74 -4.94
CA THR A 109 -14.76 14.11 -5.45
C THR A 109 -13.41 14.82 -5.50
N ASP A 110 -12.33 14.21 -4.99
CA ASP A 110 -10.98 14.76 -5.05
C ASP A 110 -10.12 13.89 -5.97
N PRO A 111 -9.77 14.37 -7.18
CA PRO A 111 -8.97 13.60 -8.15
C PRO A 111 -7.50 13.43 -7.69
N THR A 112 -7.11 13.97 -6.54
CA THR A 112 -5.74 13.88 -6.06
C THR A 112 -5.41 12.47 -5.57
N GLU A 113 -4.82 11.69 -6.44
CA GLU A 113 -4.25 10.40 -6.10
C GLU A 113 -3.02 10.55 -5.19
N ARG A 114 -2.97 9.75 -4.12
CA ARG A 114 -1.84 9.72 -3.20
C ARG A 114 -1.29 8.31 -3.10
N VAL A 115 0.03 8.20 -3.14
CA VAL A 115 0.69 6.93 -2.82
C VAL A 115 0.43 6.62 -1.36
N VAL A 116 -0.04 5.41 -1.07
CA VAL A 116 -0.33 4.93 0.28
C VAL A 116 0.67 3.89 0.77
N VAL A 117 1.20 3.09 -0.16
CA VAL A 117 2.24 2.08 0.10
C VAL A 117 3.21 2.07 -1.08
N ALA A 118 4.49 1.86 -0.81
CA ALA A 118 5.55 1.70 -1.79
C ALA A 118 6.26 0.37 -1.62
N ASN A 119 6.88 -0.14 -2.69
CA ASN A 119 7.76 -1.32 -2.69
C ASN A 119 7.13 -2.61 -2.15
N ALA A 120 5.80 -2.72 -2.16
CA ALA A 120 5.12 -3.96 -1.88
C ALA A 120 5.27 -4.94 -3.05
N ASP A 121 5.44 -6.23 -2.72
CA ASP A 121 5.59 -7.31 -3.69
C ASP A 121 4.22 -7.93 -4.04
N GLN A 122 3.26 -7.87 -3.11
CA GLN A 122 1.96 -8.53 -3.21
C GLN A 122 0.81 -7.62 -2.76
N LEU A 123 -0.37 -7.82 -3.36
CA LEU A 123 -1.63 -7.26 -2.90
C LEU A 123 -2.58 -8.39 -2.50
N LEU A 124 -2.82 -8.56 -1.20
CA LEU A 124 -3.78 -9.53 -0.68
C LEU A 124 -5.13 -8.86 -0.44
N MET A 125 -6.10 -9.21 -1.26
CA MET A 125 -7.47 -8.73 -1.23
C MET A 125 -8.32 -9.66 -0.36
N VAL A 126 -8.70 -9.20 0.82
CA VAL A 126 -9.59 -9.91 1.74
C VAL A 126 -11.04 -9.61 1.37
N VAL A 127 -11.77 -10.64 0.95
CA VAL A 127 -13.16 -10.53 0.50
C VAL A 127 -14.02 -11.51 1.29
N ALA A 128 -15.08 -11.01 1.93
CA ALA A 128 -16.09 -11.86 2.55
C ALA A 128 -17.08 -12.38 1.50
N LEU A 129 -17.37 -13.67 1.55
CA LEU A 129 -18.39 -14.30 0.69
C LEU A 129 -19.81 -13.97 1.13
N ALA A 130 -20.01 -13.63 2.41
CA ALA A 130 -21.28 -13.16 2.95
C ALA A 130 -21.09 -12.18 4.12
N ASP A 131 -22.10 -11.34 4.37
CA ASP A 131 -22.17 -10.42 5.52
C ASP A 131 -20.91 -9.55 5.76
N PRO A 132 -20.52 -8.70 4.81
CA PRO A 132 -21.35 -8.21 3.72
C PRO A 132 -21.10 -8.94 2.39
N PRO A 133 -21.99 -8.79 1.41
CA PRO A 133 -21.83 -9.36 0.07
C PRO A 133 -20.52 -8.93 -0.59
N PRO A 134 -19.88 -9.83 -1.37
CA PRO A 134 -18.63 -9.53 -2.02
C PRO A 134 -18.81 -8.42 -3.07
N ARG A 135 -17.89 -7.45 -3.06
CA ARG A 135 -17.91 -6.31 -3.98
C ARG A 135 -16.97 -6.58 -5.16
N THR A 136 -17.45 -7.27 -6.19
CA THR A 136 -16.68 -7.61 -7.40
C THR A 136 -15.99 -6.39 -8.01
N GLY A 137 -16.69 -5.25 -8.15
CA GLY A 137 -16.08 -4.03 -8.69
C GLY A 137 -14.90 -3.47 -7.87
N LEU A 138 -14.83 -3.72 -6.56
CA LEU A 138 -13.64 -3.37 -5.76
C LEU A 138 -12.48 -4.32 -6.05
N VAL A 139 -12.77 -5.61 -6.24
CA VAL A 139 -11.77 -6.63 -6.60
C VAL A 139 -11.21 -6.32 -7.98
N ASP A 140 -12.04 -6.02 -8.97
CA ASP A 140 -11.61 -5.69 -10.33
C ASP A 140 -10.70 -4.45 -10.33
N ARG A 141 -11.08 -3.40 -9.59
CA ARG A 141 -10.24 -2.20 -9.43
C ARG A 141 -8.92 -2.47 -8.71
N ALA A 142 -8.93 -3.35 -7.72
CA ALA A 142 -7.71 -3.75 -7.02
C ALA A 142 -6.79 -4.57 -7.93
N LEU A 143 -7.34 -5.45 -8.76
CA LEU A 143 -6.60 -6.22 -9.76
C LEU A 143 -5.93 -5.31 -10.79
N ILE A 144 -6.67 -4.33 -11.32
CA ILE A 144 -6.13 -3.31 -12.24
C ILE A 144 -4.94 -2.59 -11.59
N ALA A 145 -5.10 -2.12 -10.35
CA ALA A 145 -4.02 -1.45 -9.62
C ALA A 145 -2.83 -2.37 -9.33
N ALA A 146 -3.07 -3.66 -9.06
CA ALA A 146 -2.02 -4.65 -8.84
C ALA A 146 -1.21 -4.90 -10.11
N TYR A 147 -1.89 -5.23 -11.22
CA TYR A 147 -1.24 -5.50 -12.50
C TYR A 147 -0.45 -4.31 -13.02
N ALA A 148 -1.06 -3.12 -13.07
CA ALA A 148 -0.38 -1.90 -13.51
C ALA A 148 0.75 -1.49 -12.54
N GLY A 149 0.60 -1.78 -11.24
CA GLY A 149 1.60 -1.47 -10.21
C GLY A 149 2.70 -2.53 -10.05
N GLY A 150 2.66 -3.62 -10.82
CA GLY A 150 3.62 -4.74 -10.73
C GLY A 150 3.52 -5.54 -9.43
N LEU A 151 2.37 -5.51 -8.73
CA LEU A 151 2.13 -6.32 -7.53
C LEU A 151 1.50 -7.66 -7.93
N ARG A 152 1.91 -8.75 -7.27
CA ARG A 152 1.23 -10.04 -7.44
C ARG A 152 -0.09 -10.06 -6.67
N PRO A 153 -1.26 -10.18 -7.34
CA PRO A 153 -2.54 -10.19 -6.65
C PRO A 153 -2.84 -11.54 -6.00
N ILE A 154 -3.37 -11.49 -4.79
CA ILE A 154 -3.86 -12.65 -4.03
C ILE A 154 -5.30 -12.35 -3.62
N LEU A 155 -6.24 -13.21 -3.97
CA LEU A 155 -7.63 -13.14 -3.54
C LEU A 155 -7.84 -14.08 -2.37
N CYS A 156 -8.05 -13.51 -1.18
CA CYS A 156 -8.28 -14.23 0.06
C CYS A 156 -9.76 -14.17 0.41
N LEU A 157 -10.46 -15.29 0.23
CA LEU A 157 -11.88 -15.43 0.51
C LEU A 157 -12.10 -15.80 1.98
N THR A 158 -13.01 -15.10 2.64
CA THR A 158 -13.37 -15.34 4.03
C THR A 158 -14.86 -15.63 4.16
N LYS A 159 -15.24 -16.16 5.32
CA LYS A 159 -16.63 -16.52 5.64
C LYS A 159 -17.20 -17.61 4.73
N THR A 160 -16.33 -18.57 4.41
CA THR A 160 -16.63 -19.83 3.71
C THR A 160 -17.65 -20.68 4.46
N ASP A 161 -17.80 -20.46 5.78
CA ASP A 161 -18.85 -21.05 6.61
C ASP A 161 -20.27 -20.56 6.25
N LEU A 162 -20.40 -19.40 5.62
CA LEU A 162 -21.69 -18.81 5.25
C LEU A 162 -22.05 -19.04 3.77
N MET A 163 -21.05 -19.07 2.89
CA MET A 163 -21.24 -19.28 1.46
C MET A 163 -20.01 -19.97 0.86
N PRO A 164 -20.19 -20.95 -0.05
CA PRO A 164 -19.08 -21.60 -0.74
C PRO A 164 -18.26 -20.63 -1.61
N ALA A 165 -16.97 -20.90 -1.75
CA ALA A 165 -16.02 -20.01 -2.43
C ALA A 165 -16.01 -20.17 -3.97
N GLU A 166 -16.42 -21.33 -4.47
CA GLU A 166 -16.20 -21.81 -5.83
C GLU A 166 -16.84 -20.86 -6.86
N SER A 167 -18.12 -20.53 -6.68
CA SER A 167 -18.86 -19.66 -7.60
C SER A 167 -18.31 -18.23 -7.69
N PHE A 168 -17.69 -17.75 -6.61
CA PHE A 168 -17.02 -16.45 -6.62
C PHE A 168 -15.62 -16.54 -7.25
N ALA A 169 -14.87 -17.59 -6.93
CA ALA A 169 -13.53 -17.81 -7.46
C ALA A 169 -13.52 -18.06 -8.98
N GLU A 170 -14.53 -18.76 -9.51
CA GLU A 170 -14.68 -19.03 -10.95
C GLU A 170 -14.64 -17.76 -11.81
N GLN A 171 -15.12 -16.62 -11.29
CA GLN A 171 -15.10 -15.34 -12.02
C GLN A 171 -13.69 -14.83 -12.33
N PHE A 172 -12.68 -15.32 -11.61
CA PHE A 172 -11.30 -14.88 -11.73
C PHE A 172 -10.37 -15.97 -12.28
N THR A 173 -10.88 -17.15 -12.64
CA THR A 173 -10.04 -18.32 -12.97
C THR A 173 -9.15 -18.14 -14.20
N ASP A 174 -9.50 -17.25 -15.12
CA ASP A 174 -8.74 -16.99 -16.34
C ASP A 174 -7.71 -15.84 -16.16
N LEU A 175 -7.67 -15.22 -14.98
CA LEU A 175 -6.71 -14.17 -14.61
C LEU A 175 -5.52 -14.77 -13.84
N ASP A 176 -4.38 -14.06 -13.89
CA ASP A 176 -3.16 -14.44 -13.18
C ASP A 176 -3.19 -13.95 -11.72
N LEU A 177 -3.91 -14.69 -10.88
CA LEU A 177 -4.00 -14.44 -9.45
C LEU A 177 -4.02 -15.73 -8.64
N THR A 178 -3.54 -15.67 -7.41
CA THR A 178 -3.72 -16.77 -6.44
C THR A 178 -5.03 -16.60 -5.69
N VAL A 179 -5.87 -17.64 -5.63
CA VAL A 179 -7.12 -17.64 -4.85
C VAL A 179 -7.00 -18.63 -3.71
N LEU A 180 -7.29 -18.18 -2.48
CA LEU A 180 -7.23 -19.00 -1.27
C LEU A 180 -8.36 -18.65 -0.31
N THR A 181 -8.59 -19.50 0.68
CA THR A 181 -9.57 -19.27 1.75
C THR A 181 -8.89 -19.07 3.11
N ALA A 182 -9.36 -18.12 3.90
CA ALA A 182 -8.83 -17.86 5.24
C ALA A 182 -9.93 -17.42 6.22
N GLY A 183 -11.06 -18.13 6.22
CA GLY A 183 -12.12 -18.03 7.22
C GLY A 183 -11.64 -18.35 8.63
N ARG A 184 -12.43 -18.02 9.67
CA ARG A 184 -12.01 -18.15 11.08
C ARG A 184 -11.57 -19.57 11.46
N GLY A 185 -12.20 -20.59 10.87
CA GLY A 185 -11.88 -22.00 11.11
C GLY A 185 -10.86 -22.60 10.14
N ASP A 186 -10.50 -21.89 9.08
CA ASP A 186 -9.58 -22.39 8.04
C ASP A 186 -8.14 -22.33 8.55
N SER A 187 -7.25 -23.19 8.05
CA SER A 187 -5.82 -22.97 8.28
C SER A 187 -5.36 -21.67 7.59
N ILE A 188 -4.33 -21.02 8.12
CA ILE A 188 -3.66 -19.88 7.48
C ILE A 188 -2.25 -20.25 7.00
N ASP A 189 -1.87 -21.53 7.03
CA ASP A 189 -0.51 -21.97 6.68
C ASP A 189 -0.15 -21.58 5.24
N GLU A 190 -1.06 -21.83 4.28
CA GLU A 190 -0.87 -21.43 2.87
C GLU A 190 -0.72 -19.91 2.72
N VAL A 191 -1.47 -19.13 3.51
CA VAL A 191 -1.30 -17.67 3.54
C VAL A 191 0.08 -17.32 4.06
N GLN A 192 0.49 -17.91 5.18
CA GLN A 192 1.80 -17.65 5.79
C GLN A 192 2.95 -17.98 4.84
N ASP A 193 2.87 -19.10 4.14
CA ASP A 193 3.88 -19.53 3.16
C ASP A 193 3.97 -18.54 1.98
N LEU A 194 2.82 -18.07 1.47
CA LEU A 194 2.79 -17.08 0.40
C LEU A 194 3.34 -15.71 0.81
N LEU A 195 3.17 -15.32 2.07
CA LEU A 195 3.62 -14.02 2.58
C LEU A 195 5.07 -14.05 3.09
N ALA A 196 5.65 -15.24 3.27
CA ALA A 196 6.99 -15.40 3.83
C ALA A 196 8.03 -14.63 3.01
N GLY A 197 8.76 -13.74 3.67
CA GLY A 197 9.82 -12.93 3.05
C GLY A 197 9.33 -11.87 2.05
N GLN A 198 8.01 -11.67 1.90
CA GLN A 198 7.43 -10.67 1.01
C GLN A 198 6.89 -9.47 1.81
N VAL A 199 6.77 -8.31 1.16
CA VAL A 199 5.99 -7.17 1.65
C VAL A 199 4.61 -7.20 1.01
N THR A 200 3.60 -7.54 1.80
CA THR A 200 2.23 -7.79 1.30
C THR A 200 1.27 -6.75 1.85
N VAL A 201 0.60 -6.03 0.95
CA VAL A 201 -0.44 -5.07 1.33
C VAL A 201 -1.76 -5.78 1.50
N LEU A 202 -2.42 -5.57 2.64
CA LEU A 202 -3.77 -6.07 2.87
C LEU A 202 -4.79 -5.01 2.49
N LEU A 203 -5.70 -5.43 1.61
CA LEU A 203 -6.85 -4.67 1.15
C LEU A 203 -8.13 -5.37 1.59
N GLY A 204 -9.13 -4.59 1.98
CA GLY A 204 -10.48 -5.10 2.22
C GLY A 204 -11.34 -4.02 2.89
N HIS A 205 -12.64 -4.03 2.60
CA HIS A 205 -13.56 -3.09 3.24
C HIS A 205 -13.82 -3.49 4.71
N SER A 206 -14.48 -2.62 5.47
CA SER A 206 -14.86 -2.93 6.85
C SER A 206 -15.75 -4.17 6.91
N GLY A 207 -15.48 -5.10 7.83
CA GLY A 207 -16.32 -6.28 8.05
C GLY A 207 -15.96 -7.54 7.25
N VAL A 208 -15.01 -7.48 6.30
CA VAL A 208 -14.52 -8.69 5.55
C VAL A 208 -13.69 -9.66 6.38
N GLY A 209 -13.28 -9.27 7.59
CA GLY A 209 -12.35 -10.06 8.39
C GLY A 209 -10.86 -9.72 8.20
N LYS A 210 -10.51 -8.61 7.55
CA LYS A 210 -9.11 -8.15 7.40
C LYS A 210 -8.37 -8.05 8.74
N SER A 211 -8.93 -7.35 9.73
CA SER A 211 -8.30 -7.24 11.06
C SER A 211 -8.20 -8.59 11.77
N THR A 212 -9.18 -9.48 11.56
CA THR A 212 -9.14 -10.85 12.09
C THR A 212 -7.98 -11.63 11.45
N LEU A 213 -7.81 -11.55 10.14
CA LEU A 213 -6.68 -12.17 9.43
C LEU A 213 -5.34 -11.59 9.91
N VAL A 214 -5.22 -10.27 10.03
CA VAL A 214 -4.00 -9.61 10.57
C VAL A 214 -3.64 -10.15 11.94
N ASN A 215 -4.60 -10.26 12.87
CA ASN A 215 -4.33 -10.78 14.21
C ASN A 215 -3.94 -12.26 14.22
N ARG A 216 -4.39 -13.05 13.24
CA ARG A 216 -3.98 -14.45 13.11
C ARG A 216 -2.58 -14.57 12.53
N LEU A 217 -2.23 -13.73 11.55
CA LEU A 217 -0.89 -13.68 10.95
C LEU A 217 0.15 -13.09 11.91
N VAL A 218 -0.25 -12.09 12.69
CA VAL A 218 0.61 -11.39 13.65
C VAL A 218 -0.12 -11.33 15.00
N PRO A 219 0.00 -12.37 15.85
CA PRO A 219 -0.70 -12.43 17.14
C PRO A 219 -0.44 -11.24 18.06
N GLN A 220 0.76 -10.67 17.98
CA GLN A 220 1.19 -9.51 18.76
C GLN A 220 0.67 -8.16 18.23
N ALA A 221 -0.06 -8.13 17.11
CA ALA A 221 -0.53 -6.88 16.50
C ALA A 221 -1.71 -6.24 17.25
N PHE A 222 -2.45 -7.03 18.05
CA PHE A 222 -3.61 -6.62 18.86
C PHE A 222 -4.56 -5.63 18.14
N ARG A 223 -4.83 -5.84 16.84
CA ARG A 223 -5.73 -4.97 16.09
C ARG A 223 -7.14 -5.09 16.63
N ALA A 224 -7.84 -3.95 16.71
CA ALA A 224 -9.24 -3.93 17.13
C ALA A 224 -10.09 -4.82 16.20
N THR A 225 -10.65 -5.90 16.77
CA THR A 225 -11.65 -6.77 16.14
C THR A 225 -12.96 -6.58 16.90
N GLY A 226 -13.84 -5.72 16.40
CA GLY A 226 -15.14 -5.45 17.01
C GLY A 226 -16.28 -5.57 15.99
N GLU A 227 -17.44 -6.02 16.46
CA GLU A 227 -18.67 -6.19 15.68
C GLU A 227 -19.21 -4.85 15.15
N VAL A 228 -19.88 -4.93 14.02
CA VAL A 228 -20.62 -3.84 13.41
C VAL A 228 -21.82 -3.52 14.31
N SER A 229 -21.67 -2.62 15.28
CA SER A 229 -22.79 -2.08 16.04
C SER A 229 -22.77 -0.56 16.04
N GLY A 230 -23.95 0.00 15.79
CA GLY A 230 -24.17 1.44 15.69
C GLY A 230 -23.90 2.18 17.00
N VAL A 231 -23.69 3.49 16.83
CA VAL A 231 -23.77 4.52 17.88
C VAL A 231 -22.68 4.46 18.96
N GLY A 232 -21.66 5.31 18.76
CA GLY A 232 -21.10 6.13 19.84
C GLY A 232 -20.24 5.46 20.91
N LYS A 233 -18.94 5.27 20.61
CA LYS A 233 -17.79 5.63 21.47
C LYS A 233 -16.49 5.19 20.78
N GLY A 234 -15.58 6.15 20.54
CA GLY A 234 -14.17 5.89 20.20
C GLY A 234 -13.91 5.15 18.88
N LYS A 235 -14.12 5.84 17.75
CA LYS A 235 -13.87 5.33 16.39
C LYS A 235 -12.36 5.20 16.12
N HIS A 236 -11.71 4.20 16.70
CA HIS A 236 -10.36 3.77 16.29
C HIS A 236 -10.47 2.87 15.05
N THR A 237 -11.02 3.42 13.96
CA THR A 237 -10.78 2.87 12.62
C THR A 237 -9.30 3.11 12.32
N SER A 238 -8.52 2.06 11.99
CA SER A 238 -7.10 2.21 11.63
C SER A 238 -6.96 3.33 10.59
N THR A 239 -6.43 4.49 10.97
CA THR A 239 -6.37 5.71 10.14
C THR A 239 -5.06 5.84 9.37
N GLN A 240 -4.08 4.99 9.70
CA GLN A 240 -2.74 5.01 9.15
C GLN A 240 -2.34 3.62 8.69
N SER A 241 -1.65 3.54 7.55
CA SER A 241 -1.02 2.32 7.11
C SER A 241 0.14 1.97 8.04
N VAL A 242 0.30 0.69 8.37
CA VAL A 242 1.38 0.20 9.23
C VAL A 242 1.88 -1.13 8.68
N ALA A 243 3.20 -1.27 8.55
CA ALA A 243 3.85 -2.54 8.27
C ALA A 243 4.10 -3.29 9.57
N LEU A 244 3.61 -4.53 9.64
CA LEU A 244 3.75 -5.44 10.76
C LEU A 244 4.65 -6.60 10.34
N PRO A 245 5.69 -6.94 11.13
CA PRO A 245 6.57 -8.05 10.80
C PRO A 245 5.84 -9.38 10.99
N LEU A 246 6.01 -10.29 10.03
CA LEU A 246 5.51 -11.65 10.14
C LEU A 246 6.50 -12.52 10.95
N PRO A 247 6.01 -13.45 11.79
CA PRO A 247 6.88 -14.37 12.54
C PRO A 247 7.79 -15.22 11.63
N GLY A 248 7.31 -15.61 10.45
CA GLY A 248 8.06 -16.36 9.44
C GLY A 248 8.95 -15.51 8.53
N GLY A 249 9.10 -14.22 8.83
CA GLY A 249 9.76 -13.25 7.96
C GLY A 249 8.83 -12.66 6.91
N GLY A 250 9.16 -11.45 6.43
CA GLY A 250 8.26 -10.64 5.60
C GLY A 250 7.41 -9.67 6.42
N TRP A 251 6.53 -8.95 5.73
CA TRP A 251 5.78 -7.83 6.29
C TRP A 251 4.35 -7.80 5.76
N VAL A 252 3.40 -7.59 6.66
CA VAL A 252 2.00 -7.29 6.32
C VAL A 252 1.76 -5.80 6.50
N VAL A 253 1.43 -5.11 5.42
CA VAL A 253 1.03 -3.71 5.46
C VAL A 253 -0.48 -3.64 5.62
N ASP A 254 -0.93 -3.36 6.84
CA ASP A 254 -2.33 -3.12 7.13
C ASP A 254 -2.70 -1.71 6.70
N THR A 255 -3.57 -1.58 5.70
CA THR A 255 -4.07 -0.29 5.24
C THR A 255 -5.45 0.02 5.85
N PRO A 256 -5.73 1.30 6.19
CA PRO A 256 -7.09 1.78 6.42
C PRO A 256 -7.97 1.40 5.23
N GLY A 257 -9.22 0.97 5.48
CA GLY A 257 -10.12 0.51 4.42
C GLY A 257 -10.13 1.45 3.22
N ILE A 258 -9.46 1.04 2.14
CA ILE A 258 -9.41 1.77 0.88
C ILE A 258 -10.80 1.68 0.26
N ARG A 259 -11.44 2.84 0.07
CA ARG A 259 -12.78 2.93 -0.56
C ARG A 259 -12.69 2.95 -2.08
N SER A 260 -11.66 3.61 -2.60
CA SER A 260 -11.41 3.77 -4.03
C SER A 260 -9.91 3.78 -4.33
N PHE A 261 -9.55 3.26 -5.50
CA PHE A 261 -8.18 3.26 -6.02
C PHE A 261 -7.98 4.46 -6.93
N GLY A 262 -6.76 5.00 -6.92
CA GLY A 262 -6.34 5.95 -7.94
C GLY A 262 -5.98 5.17 -9.20
N LEU A 263 -6.87 5.18 -10.20
CA LEU A 263 -6.69 4.48 -11.47
C LEU A 263 -6.53 5.43 -12.67
N ALA A 264 -6.59 6.75 -12.45
CA ALA A 264 -6.66 7.74 -13.53
C ALA A 264 -5.38 7.80 -14.39
N HIS A 265 -4.25 7.36 -13.82
CA HIS A 265 -2.97 7.32 -14.50
C HIS A 265 -2.72 6.00 -15.27
N ILE A 266 -3.58 4.99 -15.11
CA ILE A 266 -3.41 3.65 -15.67
C ILE A 266 -3.99 3.64 -17.08
N GLN A 267 -3.19 3.22 -18.06
CA GLN A 267 -3.65 2.99 -19.43
C GLN A 267 -4.05 1.52 -19.63
N PRO A 268 -4.90 1.20 -20.62
CA PRO A 268 -5.29 -0.19 -20.93
C PRO A 268 -4.09 -1.13 -21.10
N ASP A 269 -3.06 -0.70 -21.81
CA ASP A 269 -1.82 -1.45 -22.01
C ASP A 269 -1.13 -1.84 -20.70
N ASP A 270 -1.19 -1.00 -19.67
CA ASP A 270 -0.52 -1.27 -18.38
C ASP A 270 -1.15 -2.48 -17.67
N VAL A 271 -2.45 -2.71 -17.87
CA VAL A 271 -3.16 -3.88 -17.35
C VAL A 271 -2.80 -5.13 -18.15
N LEU A 272 -2.77 -5.01 -19.48
CA LEU A 272 -2.55 -6.16 -20.38
C LEU A 272 -1.11 -6.67 -20.36
N LYS A 273 -0.13 -5.78 -20.15
CA LYS A 273 1.29 -6.14 -20.01
C LYS A 273 1.58 -7.10 -18.86
N ALA A 274 0.67 -7.22 -17.89
CA ALA A 274 0.81 -8.21 -16.83
C ALA A 274 0.63 -9.66 -17.31
N PHE A 275 0.01 -9.88 -18.46
CA PHE A 275 -0.21 -11.20 -19.05
C PHE A 275 0.70 -11.38 -20.25
N SER A 276 1.70 -12.26 -20.15
CA SER A 276 2.72 -12.43 -21.20
C SER A 276 2.14 -12.74 -22.59
N ASP A 277 1.10 -13.56 -22.67
CA ASP A 277 0.42 -13.89 -23.93
C ASP A 277 -0.38 -12.73 -24.52
N LEU A 278 -1.00 -11.90 -23.69
CA LEU A 278 -1.71 -10.70 -24.16
C LEU A 278 -0.72 -9.58 -24.50
N ALA A 279 0.37 -9.46 -23.74
CA ALA A 279 1.41 -8.46 -23.93
C ALA A 279 2.06 -8.58 -25.32
N GLU A 280 2.36 -9.80 -25.76
CA GLU A 280 2.87 -10.07 -27.11
C GLU A 280 1.83 -9.70 -28.18
N ALA A 281 0.57 -10.09 -27.99
CA ALA A 281 -0.49 -9.83 -28.97
C ALA A 281 -0.80 -8.33 -29.15
N ILE A 282 -0.72 -7.50 -28.09
CA ILE A 282 -1.00 -6.07 -28.20
C ILE A 282 0.09 -5.28 -28.92
N GLU A 283 1.27 -5.86 -29.19
CA GLU A 283 2.30 -5.19 -30.01
C GLU A 283 1.85 -5.01 -31.47
N ASP A 284 0.96 -5.88 -31.94
CA ASP A 284 0.36 -5.83 -33.27
C ASP A 284 -0.92 -4.96 -33.33
N CYS A 285 -1.36 -4.38 -32.19
CA CYS A 285 -2.52 -3.50 -32.17
C CYS A 285 -2.23 -2.12 -32.81
N PRO A 286 -3.23 -1.49 -33.43
CA PRO A 286 -3.14 -0.08 -33.81
C PRO A 286 -2.81 0.82 -32.62
N ARG A 287 -2.10 1.93 -32.88
CA ARG A 287 -1.79 2.92 -31.84
C ARG A 287 -3.07 3.49 -31.24
N GLY A 288 -3.17 3.48 -29.91
CA GLY A 288 -4.33 4.01 -29.19
C GLY A 288 -5.50 3.04 -29.08
N CYS A 289 -5.31 1.75 -29.38
CA CYS A 289 -6.29 0.69 -29.10
C CYS A 289 -6.65 0.66 -27.60
N GLY A 290 -7.94 0.70 -27.29
CA GLY A 290 -8.47 0.53 -25.93
C GLY A 290 -8.63 -0.94 -25.51
N HIS A 291 -8.44 -1.87 -26.44
CA HIS A 291 -8.56 -3.32 -26.30
C HIS A 291 -9.93 -3.83 -25.85
N LEU A 292 -10.98 -3.02 -25.96
CA LEU A 292 -12.36 -3.36 -25.62
C LEU A 292 -13.05 -4.20 -26.70
N GLY A 293 -12.45 -4.29 -27.89
CA GLY A 293 -12.97 -5.03 -29.03
C GLY A 293 -14.05 -4.24 -29.80
N PRO A 294 -14.65 -4.85 -30.84
CA PRO A 294 -15.62 -4.18 -31.68
C PRO A 294 -16.90 -3.78 -30.91
N PRO A 295 -17.50 -2.60 -31.17
CA PRO A 295 -17.14 -1.64 -32.23
C PRO A 295 -16.08 -0.62 -31.82
N ALA A 296 -15.64 -0.58 -30.56
CA ALA A 296 -14.69 0.42 -30.06
C ALA A 296 -13.30 0.24 -30.68
N ASP A 297 -12.82 -1.00 -30.73
CA ASP A 297 -11.51 -1.39 -31.27
C ASP A 297 -11.70 -2.52 -32.31
N PRO A 298 -12.13 -2.21 -33.55
CA PRO A 298 -12.48 -3.22 -34.55
C PRO A 298 -11.27 -4.00 -35.10
N GLU A 299 -10.06 -3.46 -34.94
CA GLU A 299 -8.79 -4.03 -35.43
C GLU A 299 -7.90 -4.49 -34.27
N CYS A 300 -8.49 -4.81 -33.11
CA CYS A 300 -7.73 -5.27 -31.95
C CYS A 300 -7.15 -6.67 -32.19
N ALA A 301 -5.83 -6.81 -32.11
CA ALA A 301 -5.13 -8.08 -32.31
C ALA A 301 -5.58 -9.18 -31.31
N LEU A 302 -6.10 -8.79 -30.14
CA LEU A 302 -6.66 -9.72 -29.16
C LEU A 302 -7.85 -10.52 -29.70
N ASP A 303 -8.58 -10.00 -30.69
CA ASP A 303 -9.73 -10.70 -31.28
C ASP A 303 -9.32 -11.90 -32.15
N ALA A 304 -8.04 -11.99 -32.53
CA ALA A 304 -7.50 -13.14 -33.25
C ALA A 304 -7.09 -14.31 -32.33
N LEU A 305 -7.03 -14.07 -31.01
CA LEU A 305 -6.61 -15.09 -30.05
C LEU A 305 -7.68 -16.17 -29.88
N THR A 306 -7.25 -17.41 -29.62
CA THR A 306 -8.13 -18.57 -29.42
C THR A 306 -7.72 -19.37 -28.18
N GLY A 307 -8.59 -20.25 -27.70
CA GLY A 307 -8.27 -21.14 -26.56
C GLY A 307 -8.19 -20.42 -25.22
N ALA A 308 -7.15 -20.72 -24.43
CA ALA A 308 -6.96 -20.12 -23.10
C ALA A 308 -6.69 -18.60 -23.14
N PRO A 309 -5.84 -18.07 -24.05
CA PRO A 309 -5.69 -16.62 -24.22
C PRO A 309 -7.00 -15.90 -24.51
N ALA A 310 -7.90 -16.47 -25.32
CA ALA A 310 -9.20 -15.85 -25.61
C ALA A 310 -10.10 -15.71 -24.38
N ARG A 311 -10.10 -16.70 -23.48
CA ARG A 311 -10.83 -16.58 -22.20
C ARG A 311 -10.22 -15.50 -21.31
N ARG A 312 -8.89 -15.41 -21.28
CA ARG A 312 -8.17 -14.34 -20.59
C ARG A 312 -8.48 -12.97 -21.17
N VAL A 313 -8.60 -12.83 -22.49
CA VAL A 313 -9.06 -11.59 -23.14
C VAL A 313 -10.43 -11.18 -22.62
N ALA A 314 -11.38 -12.10 -22.51
CA ALA A 314 -12.71 -11.79 -21.95
C ALA A 314 -12.62 -11.31 -20.49
N ALA A 315 -11.80 -11.99 -19.67
CA ALA A 315 -11.59 -11.58 -18.28
C ALA A 315 -10.86 -10.23 -18.16
N ALA A 316 -9.87 -9.96 -19.03
CA ALA A 316 -9.14 -8.70 -19.07
C ALA A 316 -10.04 -7.55 -19.55
N ARG A 317 -10.89 -7.77 -20.56
CA ARG A 317 -11.87 -6.78 -21.02
C ARG A 317 -12.87 -6.38 -19.95
N ARG A 318 -13.26 -7.30 -19.06
CA ARG A 318 -14.05 -6.98 -17.87
C ARG A 318 -13.32 -5.99 -16.95
N LEU A 319 -12.01 -6.17 -16.75
CA LEU A 319 -11.19 -5.22 -16.00
C LEU A 319 -11.06 -3.87 -16.74
N LEU A 320 -10.84 -3.88 -18.05
CA LEU A 320 -10.74 -2.66 -18.85
C LEU A 320 -12.04 -1.85 -18.84
N ALA A 321 -13.21 -2.51 -18.89
CA ALA A 321 -14.49 -1.85 -18.72
C ALA A 321 -14.59 -1.15 -17.35
N ALA A 322 -14.17 -1.83 -16.26
CA ALA A 322 -14.15 -1.25 -14.92
C ALA A 322 -13.15 -0.08 -14.77
N LEU A 323 -12.07 -0.07 -15.55
CA LEU A 323 -11.13 1.04 -15.67
C LEU A 323 -11.81 2.25 -16.32
N SER A 324 -12.50 2.05 -17.45
CA SER A 324 -13.23 3.09 -18.17
C SER A 324 -14.37 3.70 -17.34
N ASP A 325 -15.13 2.87 -16.62
CA ASP A 325 -16.21 3.33 -15.74
C ASP A 325 -15.70 4.15 -14.53
N GLY A 326 -14.42 4.00 -14.17
CA GLY A 326 -13.77 4.80 -13.12
C GLY A 326 -13.40 6.22 -13.54
N ALA A 327 -13.38 6.51 -14.84
CA ALA A 327 -13.14 7.84 -15.36
C ALA A 327 -14.42 8.70 -15.44
N ALA A 328 -15.60 8.10 -15.18
CA ALA A 328 -16.91 8.71 -15.41
C ALA A 328 -17.61 9.27 -14.15
N TYR A 329 -16.92 9.39 -13.01
CA TYR A 329 -17.45 9.98 -11.77
C TYR A 329 -16.68 11.23 -11.36
#